data_AF-A0A2J8XTK0-F1
#
_entry.id   AF-A0A2J8XTK0-F1
#
_cell.length_a   1.000
_cell.length_b   1.000
_cell.length_c   1.000
_cell.angle_alpha   90.00
_cell.angle_beta   90.00
_cell.angle_gamma   90.00
#
_symmetry.space_group_name_H-M   'P 1'
#
loop_
_entity.id
_entity.type
_entity.pdbx_description
1 polymer ?
#
loop_
_entity_poly.entity_id
_entity_poly.type
_entity_poly.pdbx_seq_one_letter_code
_entity_poly.pdbx_strand_id
1 'polypeptide(L)' 'EDLLAEVSWYALASHFFWGLWSILQASMSTIEFGYLDYAQSRFQFYFQQKGQLTSVHSSS' A
#
# COMPACT_ATOMS: atom_id res chain seq x y z
N GLU A 1 11.35 6.77 18.30
CA GLU A 1 11.36 7.13 16.86
C GLU A 1 11.45 5.89 15.99
N ASP A 2 12.24 4.88 16.38
CA ASP A 2 12.39 3.60 15.67
C ASP A 2 11.07 2.85 15.41
N LEU A 3 10.19 2.75 16.40
CA LEU A 3 8.89 2.08 16.25
C LEU A 3 8.00 2.75 15.18
N LEU A 4 8.04 4.07 15.04
CA LEU A 4 7.26 4.78 14.03
C LEU A 4 7.81 4.54 12.62
N ALA A 5 9.14 4.46 12.48
CA ALA A 5 9.78 4.10 11.23
C ALA A 5 9.43 2.66 10.83
N GLU A 6 9.50 1.72 11.77
CA GLU A 6 9.13 0.32 11.55
C GLU A 6 7.66 0.17 11.12
N VAL A 7 6.73 0.83 11.82
CA VAL A 7 5.30 0.85 11.44
C VAL A 7 5.10 1.40 10.03
N SER A 8 5.86 2.43 9.64
CA SER A 8 5.76 3.03 8.30
C SER A 8 6.20 2.06 7.20
N TRP A 9 7.25 1.26 7.44
CA TRP A 9 7.68 0.21 6.49
C TRP A 9 6.65 -0.92 6.38
N TYR A 10 6.06 -1.35 7.50
CA TYR A 10 4.99 -2.35 7.47
C TYR A 10 3.71 -1.82 6.81
N ALA A 11 3.41 -0.53 6.95
CA ALA A 11 2.31 0.11 6.22
C ALA A 11 2.53 0.03 4.70
N LEU A 12 3.75 0.29 4.21
CA LEU A 12 4.10 0.10 2.80
C LEU A 12 3.88 -1.35 2.34
N ALA A 13 4.42 -2.32 3.08
CA ALA A 13 4.24 -3.73 2.76
C ALA A 13 2.75 -4.12 2.71
N SER A 14 1.96 -3.64 3.68
CA SER A 14 0.52 -3.85 3.76
C SER A 14 -0.23 -3.23 2.58
N HIS A 15 0.07 -1.99 2.19
CA HIS A 15 -0.58 -1.37 1.04
C HIS A 15 -0.29 -2.11 -0.26
N PHE A 16 0.97 -2.52 -0.48
CA PHE A 16 1.33 -3.29 -1.66
C PHE A 16 0.66 -4.66 -1.71
N PHE A 17 0.71 -5.40 -0.60
CA PHE A 17 0.10 -6.73 -0.49
C PHE A 17 -1.41 -6.70 -0.79
N TRP A 18 -2.15 -5.80 -0.13
CA TRP A 18 -3.60 -5.71 -0.30
C TRP A 18 -4.01 -5.14 -1.66
N GLY A 19 -3.17 -4.32 -2.30
CA GLY A 19 -3.37 -3.89 -3.68
C GLY A 19 -3.30 -5.08 -4.65
N LEU A 20 -2.26 -5.91 -4.55
CA LEU A 20 -2.10 -7.10 -5.39
C LEU A 20 -3.20 -8.14 -5.14
N TRP A 21 -3.52 -8.42 -3.87
CA TRP A 21 -4.61 -9.31 -3.50
C TRP A 21 -5.91 -8.89 -4.17
N SER A 22 -6.21 -7.58 -4.18
CA SER A 22 -7.45 -7.07 -4.75
C SER A 22 -7.50 -7.19 -6.28
N ILE A 23 -6.38 -6.96 -6.98
CA ILE A 23 -6.29 -7.20 -8.44
C ILE A 23 -6.59 -8.67 -8.76
N LEU A 24 -6.00 -9.61 -8.02
CA LEU A 24 -6.25 -11.04 -8.22
C LEU A 24 -7.71 -11.39 -7.91
N GLN A 25 -8.29 -10.82 -6.86
CA GLN A 25 -9.70 -11.07 -6.52
C GLN A 25 -10.67 -10.49 -7.55
N ALA A 26 -10.31 -9.42 -8.26
CA ALA A 26 -11.15 -8.86 -9.32
C ALA A 26 -11.48 -9.88 -10.43
N SER A 27 -10.62 -10.88 -10.66
CA SER A 27 -10.85 -11.94 -11.66
C SER A 27 -11.34 -13.26 -11.09
N MET A 28 -11.19 -13.49 -9.78
CA MET A 28 -11.46 -14.78 -9.14
C MET A 28 -12.70 -14.79 -8.23
N SER A 29 -13.08 -13.64 -7.70
CA SER A 29 -14.13 -13.54 -6.68
C SER A 29 -15.51 -13.35 -7.29
N THR A 30 -16.52 -13.92 -6.64
CA THR A 30 -17.95 -13.72 -6.95
C THR A 30 -18.59 -12.59 -6.15
N ILE A 31 -17.82 -11.92 -5.28
CA ILE A 31 -18.32 -10.86 -4.39
C ILE A 31 -18.31 -9.50 -5.11
N GLU A 32 -19.41 -8.76 -5.05
CA GLU A 32 -19.50 -7.38 -5.56
C GLU A 32 -18.85 -6.37 -4.58
N PHE A 33 -17.53 -6.19 -4.69
CA PHE A 33 -16.76 -5.38 -3.74
C PHE A 33 -16.05 -4.15 -4.36
N GLY A 34 -16.03 -3.99 -5.69
CA GLY A 34 -15.29 -2.90 -6.33
C GLY A 34 -13.76 -3.07 -6.20
N TYR A 35 -13.25 -4.26 -6.54
CA TYR A 35 -11.85 -4.63 -6.34
C TYR A 35 -10.84 -3.69 -7.01
N LEU A 36 -11.11 -3.20 -8.22
CA LEU A 36 -10.15 -2.33 -8.91
C LEU A 36 -10.01 -0.96 -8.23
N ASP A 37 -11.12 -0.38 -7.72
CA ASP A 37 -11.10 0.89 -6.99
C ASP A 37 -10.35 0.75 -5.65
N TYR A 38 -10.55 -0.38 -4.98
CA TYR A 38 -9.78 -0.71 -3.77
C TYR A 38 -8.29 -0.85 -4.09
N ALA A 39 -7.93 -1.61 -5.12
CA ALA A 39 -6.54 -1.78 -5.55
C ALA A 39 -5.87 -0.44 -5.86
N GLN A 40 -6.55 0.42 -6.64
CA GLN A 40 -6.08 1.76 -6.98
C GLN A 40 -5.79 2.58 -5.72
N SER A 41 -6.75 2.61 -4.79
CA SER A 41 -6.60 3.34 -3.52
C SER A 41 -5.39 2.83 -2.73
N ARG A 42 -5.20 1.51 -2.64
CA ARG A 42 -4.05 0.92 -1.91
C ARG A 42 -2.71 1.31 -2.54
N PHE A 43 -2.59 1.25 -3.86
CA PHE A 43 -1.34 1.62 -4.54
C PHE A 43 -1.05 3.12 -4.47
N GLN A 44 -2.07 3.98 -4.56
CA GLN A 44 -1.89 5.42 -4.39
C GLN A 44 -1.26 5.74 -3.02
N PHE A 45 -1.80 5.17 -1.94
CA PHE A 45 -1.24 5.35 -0.60
C PHE A 45 0.17 4.75 -0.45
N TYR A 46 0.44 3.60 -1.08
CA TYR A 46 1.78 3.01 -1.13
C TYR A 46 2.80 3.98 -1.74
N PHE A 47 2.54 4.49 -2.95
CA PHE A 47 3.49 5.35 -3.66
C PHE A 47 3.67 6.70 -2.97
N GLN A 48 2.60 7.26 -2.40
CA GLN A 48 2.68 8.49 -1.60
C GLN A 48 3.56 8.32 -0.36
N GLN A 49 3.32 7.28 0.45
CA GLN A 49 4.11 7.02 1.67
C GLN A 49 5.55 6.66 1.34
N LYS A 50 5.79 5.92 0.25
CA LYS A 50 7.14 5.54 -0.18
C LYS A 50 7.95 6.79 -0.51
N GLY A 51 7.37 7.74 -1.25
CA GLY A 51 8.03 9.01 -1.55
C GLY A 51 8.44 9.77 -0.29
N GLN A 52 7.54 9.88 0.68
CA GLN A 52 7.80 10.55 1.96
C GLN A 52 8.95 9.87 2.72
N LEU A 53 8.91 8.54 2.90
CA LEU A 53 9.96 7.78 3.58
C LEU A 53 11.33 7.91 2.91
N THR A 54 11.39 7.85 1.58
CA THR A 54 12.67 8.00 0.85
C THR A 54 13.23 9.42 0.91
N SER A 55 12.35 10.43 0.96
CA SER A 55 12.77 11.84 1.07
C SER A 55 13.30 12.19 2.46
N VAL A 56 12.71 11.63 3.51
CA VAL A 56 13.20 11.77 4.89
C VAL A 56 14.57 11.13 5.05
N HIS A 57 14.81 9.96 4.46
CA HIS A 57 16.13 9.30 4.58
C HIS A 57 17.25 10.04 3.84
N SER A 58 16.92 10.84 2.81
CA SER A 58 17.91 11.63 2.05
C SER A 58 18.24 12.98 2.70
N SER A 59 17.50 13.37 3.74
CA SER A 59 17.63 14.64 4.45
C SER A 59 18.32 14.52 5.82
N SER A 60 18.79 13.32 6.16
CA SER A 60 19.55 12.96 7.37
C SER A 60 20.89 12.36 6.98
#